data_AF-A0A936F078-F1
#
_entry.id   AF-A0A936F078-F1
#
_cell.length_a   1.000
_cell.length_b   1.000
_cell.length_c   1.000
_cell.angle_alpha   90.00
_cell.angle_beta   90.00
_cell.angle_gamma   90.00
#
_symmetry.space_group_name_H-M   'P 1'
#
loop_
_entity.id
_entity.type
_entity.pdbx_description
1 polymer ?
#
loop_
_entity_poly.entity_id
_entity_poly.type
_entity_poly.pdbx_seq_one_letter_code
_entity_poly.pdbx_strand_id
1 'polypeptide(L)'
;MLKSLVATLLVAGLAGGALHLGAQESKPLYVRQTLANPAPKLDDVAGREYKFLIDPAKTKNTPAAAFKDLWAKVQAAGAKHGFTITEKDKNPLKVEMTTKEYLDTPDQALWKKGYLIRITTKYKAGMAEDKGKVTVKAIFEDLDKTLAAPLTVVGIKGESECQDNVGMAAGGTLKGYVEKGASFSVTLSDLGKMTLGDFGKYMPELLTLGLPADTKLVSNKAYSYRARPGFIVLPGTEPCGVSMEGWTNKEDGPIFLYDFSYGYEDLTLYENAETHQEGERFMTKVLFGELSGLALPDNGKWGGSKVRVFMNRPITK
;
A
#
# COMPACT_ATOMS: atom_id res chain seq x y z
N MET A 1 -50.03 -66.78 -23.66
CA MET A 1 -48.68 -66.52 -23.12
C MET A 1 -48.57 -65.04 -22.79
N LEU A 2 -48.12 -64.73 -21.56
CA LEU A 2 -47.61 -63.47 -21.00
C LEU A 2 -48.35 -62.15 -21.35
N LYS A 3 -49.15 -61.59 -20.43
CA LYS A 3 -48.79 -60.60 -19.35
C LYS A 3 -48.66 -59.16 -19.90
N SER A 4 -49.65 -58.30 -19.63
CA SER A 4 -49.62 -57.20 -18.63
C SER A 4 -48.79 -55.97 -19.09
N LEU A 5 -49.15 -54.71 -18.86
CA LEU A 5 -49.87 -54.07 -17.76
C LEU A 5 -50.32 -52.65 -18.18
N VAL A 6 -51.41 -52.21 -17.55
CA VAL A 6 -52.00 -50.87 -17.50
C VAL A 6 -51.07 -49.86 -16.79
N ALA A 7 -51.09 -48.57 -17.17
CA ALA A 7 -51.30 -47.43 -16.24
C ALA A 7 -51.15 -46.05 -16.90
N THR A 8 -52.25 -45.31 -16.85
CA THR A 8 -52.39 -43.85 -16.94
C THR A 8 -51.55 -43.13 -15.87
N LEU A 9 -50.95 -41.98 -16.17
CA LEU A 9 -50.56 -41.02 -15.13
C LEU A 9 -50.83 -39.56 -15.52
N LEU A 10 -51.27 -38.85 -14.48
CA LEU A 10 -51.86 -37.54 -14.38
C LEU A 10 -50.84 -36.40 -14.41
N VAL A 11 -51.32 -35.20 -14.73
CA VAL A 11 -50.65 -33.88 -14.69
C VAL A 11 -50.35 -33.43 -13.26
N ALA A 12 -49.19 -32.81 -13.03
CA ALA A 12 -49.00 -31.70 -12.07
C ALA A 12 -47.67 -30.96 -12.36
N GLY A 13 -47.75 -29.63 -12.51
CA GLY A 13 -46.59 -28.77 -12.79
C GLY A 13 -45.73 -28.48 -11.56
N LEU A 14 -44.50 -28.05 -11.82
CA LEU A 14 -43.68 -27.32 -10.86
C LEU A 14 -42.91 -26.22 -11.60
N ALA A 15 -43.14 -25.00 -11.15
CA ALA A 15 -42.39 -23.81 -11.52
C ALA A 15 -40.90 -24.02 -11.22
N GLY A 16 -40.06 -23.94 -12.26
CA GLY A 16 -38.62 -23.89 -12.10
C GLY A 16 -38.22 -22.52 -11.56
N GLY A 17 -38.27 -22.39 -10.23
CA GLY A 17 -37.61 -21.29 -9.52
C GLY A 17 -36.12 -21.30 -9.87
N ALA A 18 -35.68 -20.27 -10.57
CA ALA A 18 -34.26 -20.00 -10.75
C ALA A 18 -33.65 -19.78 -9.36
N LEU A 19 -32.95 -20.79 -8.85
CA LEU A 19 -32.06 -20.65 -7.70
C LEU A 19 -31.02 -19.58 -8.07
N HIS A 20 -31.25 -18.37 -7.61
CA HIS A 20 -30.20 -17.38 -7.42
C HIS A 20 -29.21 -17.98 -6.43
N LEU A 21 -28.18 -18.66 -6.96
CA LEU A 21 -26.92 -18.80 -6.24
C LEU A 21 -26.35 -17.38 -6.13
N GLY A 22 -26.83 -16.64 -5.14
CA GLY A 22 -26.19 -15.41 -4.70
C GLY A 22 -24.76 -15.76 -4.35
N ALA A 23 -23.80 -15.21 -5.09
CA ALA A 23 -22.39 -15.30 -4.73
C ALA A 23 -22.28 -14.84 -3.27
N GLN A 24 -21.90 -15.75 -2.37
CA GLN A 24 -21.69 -15.43 -0.97
C GLN A 24 -20.69 -14.26 -0.92
N GLU A 25 -21.13 -13.12 -0.41
CA GLU A 25 -20.24 -11.95 -0.30
C GLU A 25 -19.00 -12.38 0.48
N SER A 26 -17.82 -12.15 -0.12
CA SER A 26 -16.57 -12.48 0.54
C SER A 26 -16.50 -11.70 1.84
N LYS A 27 -16.24 -12.38 2.96
CA LYS A 27 -16.01 -11.73 4.26
C LYS A 27 -14.99 -10.57 4.10
N PRO A 28 -15.14 -9.46 4.84
CA PRO A 28 -14.16 -8.38 4.87
C PRO A 28 -12.73 -8.92 5.04
N LEU A 29 -11.76 -8.27 4.40
CA LEU A 29 -10.36 -8.70 4.41
C LEU A 29 -9.83 -8.81 5.84
N TYR A 30 -10.13 -7.86 6.73
CA TYR A 30 -9.66 -7.92 8.12
C TYR A 30 -10.19 -9.16 8.85
N VAL A 31 -11.46 -9.53 8.65
CA VAL A 31 -12.04 -10.76 9.21
C VAL A 31 -11.32 -12.00 8.67
N ARG A 32 -11.00 -12.02 7.37
CA ARG A 32 -10.23 -13.12 6.78
C ARG A 32 -8.82 -13.20 7.40
N GLN A 33 -8.17 -12.06 7.61
CA GLN A 33 -6.83 -11.98 8.21
C GLN A 33 -6.81 -12.44 9.66
N THR A 34 -7.75 -12.00 10.50
CA THR A 34 -7.82 -12.36 11.93
C THR A 34 -8.29 -13.79 12.16
N LEU A 35 -9.10 -14.36 11.27
CA LEU A 35 -9.43 -15.79 11.32
C LEU A 35 -8.23 -16.67 10.93
N ALA A 36 -7.44 -16.24 9.93
CA ALA A 36 -6.24 -16.97 9.51
C ALA A 36 -5.08 -16.82 10.51
N ASN A 37 -5.06 -15.72 11.27
CA ASN A 37 -4.05 -15.41 12.26
C ASN A 37 -4.76 -14.95 13.53
N PRO A 38 -5.13 -15.87 14.44
CA PRO A 38 -5.76 -15.51 15.70
C PRO A 38 -4.80 -14.72 16.62
N ALA A 39 -5.37 -13.90 17.50
CA ALA A 39 -4.61 -13.17 18.50
C ALA A 39 -3.73 -14.11 19.35
N PRO A 40 -2.51 -13.71 19.73
CA PRO A 40 -1.91 -12.37 19.58
C PRO A 40 -1.07 -12.17 18.30
N LYS A 41 -1.22 -13.01 17.26
CA LYS A 41 -0.27 -13.09 16.14
C LYS A 41 -0.02 -11.78 15.38
N LEU A 42 -0.96 -10.82 15.45
CA LEU A 42 -0.91 -9.57 14.69
C LEU A 42 -0.90 -8.34 15.63
N ASP A 43 -0.62 -8.52 16.91
CA ASP A 43 -0.65 -7.42 17.91
C ASP A 43 0.40 -6.34 17.57
N ASP A 44 1.53 -6.74 16.98
CA ASP A 44 2.56 -5.81 16.52
C ASP A 44 2.15 -5.05 15.24
N VAL A 45 1.08 -5.45 14.54
CA VAL A 45 0.57 -4.77 13.34
C VAL A 45 -0.36 -3.63 13.75
N ALA A 46 0.23 -2.53 14.21
CA ALA A 46 -0.46 -1.36 14.76
C ALA A 46 -0.72 -0.27 13.70
N GLY A 47 -1.32 -0.66 12.57
CA GLY A 47 -1.72 0.29 11.54
C GLY A 47 -2.13 -0.37 10.23
N ARG A 48 -2.92 0.36 9.45
CA ARG A 48 -3.43 -0.12 8.15
C ARG A 48 -3.48 1.01 7.14
N GLU A 49 -2.78 0.83 6.02
CA GLU A 49 -2.73 1.81 4.93
C GLU A 49 -3.36 1.24 3.66
N TYR A 50 -4.39 1.90 3.15
CA TYR A 50 -5.08 1.56 1.91
C TYR A 50 -4.48 2.36 0.75
N LYS A 51 -4.19 1.70 -0.37
CA LYS A 51 -3.47 2.31 -1.50
C LYS A 51 -4.13 2.07 -2.83
N PHE A 52 -4.48 3.16 -3.50
CA PHE A 52 -5.07 3.18 -4.83
C PHE A 52 -4.08 3.73 -5.85
N LEU A 53 -3.59 2.88 -6.75
CA LEU A 53 -2.72 3.32 -7.84
C LEU A 53 -3.55 3.88 -9.00
N ILE A 54 -3.12 5.03 -9.51
CA ILE A 54 -3.86 5.83 -10.48
C ILE A 54 -3.03 5.91 -11.77
N ASP A 55 -3.70 5.69 -12.90
CA ASP A 55 -3.14 5.83 -14.24
C ASP A 55 -2.87 7.31 -14.56
N PRO A 56 -1.62 7.74 -14.80
CA PRO A 56 -1.32 9.11 -15.19
C PRO A 56 -2.09 9.56 -16.44
N ALA A 57 -2.41 8.67 -17.38
CA ALA A 57 -3.18 9.00 -18.57
C ALA A 57 -4.64 9.41 -18.26
N LYS A 58 -5.12 9.16 -17.03
CA LYS A 58 -6.45 9.56 -16.53
C LYS A 58 -6.40 10.81 -15.65
N THR A 59 -5.25 11.47 -15.57
CA THR A 59 -5.01 12.64 -14.71
C THR A 59 -4.66 13.89 -15.53
N LYS A 60 -4.47 15.02 -14.84
CA LYS A 60 -4.02 16.27 -15.46
C LYS A 60 -2.49 16.28 -15.63
N ASN A 61 -2.01 17.15 -16.51
CA ASN A 61 -0.60 17.16 -16.96
C ASN A 61 0.42 17.60 -15.89
N THR A 62 0.00 18.25 -14.80
CA THR A 62 0.89 18.68 -13.72
C THR A 62 0.45 18.07 -12.39
N PRO A 63 1.39 17.77 -11.46
CA PRO A 63 1.03 17.21 -10.15
C PRO A 63 0.02 18.08 -9.39
N ALA A 64 0.19 19.41 -9.38
CA ALA A 64 -0.74 20.31 -8.70
C ALA A 64 -2.16 20.25 -9.27
N ALA A 65 -2.30 20.24 -10.61
CA ALA A 65 -3.61 20.14 -11.26
C ALA A 65 -4.22 18.75 -11.07
N ALA A 66 -3.40 17.68 -11.13
CA ALA A 66 -3.84 16.31 -10.91
C ALA A 66 -4.35 16.14 -9.48
N PHE A 67 -3.61 16.59 -8.48
CA PHE A 67 -4.02 16.50 -7.08
C PHE A 67 -5.30 17.30 -6.80
N LYS A 68 -5.46 18.49 -7.36
CA LYS A 68 -6.71 19.26 -7.23
C LYS A 68 -7.90 18.50 -7.80
N ASP A 69 -7.76 17.95 -9.00
CA ASP A 69 -8.81 17.19 -9.69
C ASP A 69 -9.14 15.87 -8.95
N LEU A 70 -8.12 15.12 -8.53
CA LEU A 70 -8.28 13.88 -7.78
C LEU A 70 -8.95 14.12 -6.43
N TRP A 71 -8.52 15.14 -5.69
CA TRP A 71 -9.11 15.47 -4.39
C TRP A 71 -10.60 15.81 -4.50
N ALA A 72 -10.97 16.65 -5.46
CA ALA A 72 -12.37 16.99 -5.70
C ALA A 72 -13.23 15.76 -6.05
N LYS A 73 -12.71 14.85 -6.89
CA LYS A 73 -13.39 13.60 -7.22
C LYS A 73 -13.58 12.69 -6.01
N VAL A 74 -12.55 12.56 -5.17
CA VAL A 74 -12.63 11.75 -3.95
C VAL A 74 -13.62 12.34 -2.95
N GLN A 75 -13.63 13.66 -2.76
CA GLN A 75 -14.62 14.33 -1.91
C GLN A 75 -16.06 14.08 -2.39
N ALA A 76 -16.31 14.29 -3.68
CA ALA A 76 -17.64 14.08 -4.27
C ALA A 76 -18.10 12.62 -4.17
N ALA A 77 -17.23 11.67 -4.52
CA ALA A 77 -17.54 10.25 -4.45
C ALA A 77 -17.70 9.77 -2.98
N GLY A 78 -16.85 10.23 -2.06
CA GLY A 78 -16.96 9.93 -0.64
C GLY A 78 -18.29 10.41 -0.06
N ALA A 79 -18.66 11.67 -0.31
CA ALA A 79 -19.93 12.23 0.15
C ALA A 79 -21.14 11.45 -0.40
N LYS A 80 -21.12 11.08 -1.69
CA LYS A 80 -22.16 10.23 -2.32
C LYS A 80 -22.33 8.88 -1.62
N HIS A 81 -21.26 8.33 -1.06
CA HIS A 81 -21.25 7.05 -0.34
C HIS A 81 -21.32 7.21 1.19
N GLY A 82 -21.65 8.40 1.69
CA GLY A 82 -21.88 8.67 3.11
C GLY A 82 -20.61 8.78 3.96
N PHE A 83 -19.46 9.08 3.34
CA PHE A 83 -18.23 9.34 4.06
C PHE A 83 -18.01 10.83 4.32
N THR A 84 -17.54 11.14 5.52
CA THR A 84 -17.04 12.47 5.85
C THR A 84 -15.58 12.58 5.45
N ILE A 85 -15.28 13.55 4.59
CA ILE A 85 -13.91 13.88 4.17
C ILE A 85 -13.67 15.34 4.53
N THR A 86 -12.62 15.59 5.30
CA THR A 86 -12.25 16.95 5.74
C THR A 86 -10.99 17.40 5.05
N GLU A 87 -10.94 18.68 4.69
CA GLU A 87 -9.75 19.32 4.13
C GLU A 87 -8.94 19.98 5.24
N LYS A 88 -7.62 20.09 5.08
CA LYS A 88 -6.77 20.84 6.01
C LYS A 88 -6.94 22.34 5.80
N ASP A 89 -6.96 23.08 6.90
CA ASP A 89 -7.12 24.55 6.89
C ASP A 89 -6.02 25.28 6.14
N LYS A 90 -4.79 24.76 6.15
CA LYS A 90 -3.62 25.42 5.59
C LYS A 90 -3.02 24.60 4.46
N ASN A 91 -3.00 25.22 3.27
CA ASN A 91 -2.26 24.74 2.11
C ASN A 91 -2.51 23.24 1.78
N PRO A 92 -3.78 22.78 1.71
CA PRO A 92 -4.11 21.35 1.60
C PRO A 92 -3.47 20.71 0.35
N LEU A 93 -3.45 21.44 -0.75
CA LEU A 93 -2.90 20.98 -2.03
C LEU A 93 -1.47 21.48 -2.31
N LYS A 94 -0.75 21.94 -1.28
CA LYS A 94 0.67 22.28 -1.46
C LYS A 94 1.44 21.04 -1.89
N VAL A 95 2.13 21.18 -3.01
CA VAL A 95 2.99 20.13 -3.55
C VAL A 95 4.36 20.23 -2.92
N GLU A 96 4.77 19.15 -2.27
CA GLU A 96 6.11 18.97 -1.72
C GLU A 96 6.89 18.04 -2.64
N MET A 97 8.15 18.38 -2.90
CA MET A 97 9.05 17.58 -3.72
C MET A 97 10.01 16.82 -2.80
N THR A 98 10.18 15.53 -3.08
CA THR A 98 11.20 14.66 -2.49
C THR A 98 11.82 13.78 -3.58
N THR A 99 13.00 13.24 -3.34
CA THR A 99 13.45 12.04 -4.06
C THR A 99 13.26 10.80 -3.19
N LYS A 100 13.01 9.67 -3.84
CA LYS A 100 13.01 8.34 -3.24
C LYS A 100 13.98 7.48 -4.01
N GLU A 101 15.04 7.06 -3.34
CA GLU A 101 16.08 6.20 -3.89
C GLU A 101 15.93 4.82 -3.29
N TYR A 102 15.69 3.81 -4.12
CA TYR A 102 15.58 2.41 -3.72
C TYR A 102 16.89 1.70 -4.04
N LEU A 103 17.56 1.22 -2.98
CA LEU A 103 18.90 0.68 -3.05
C LEU A 103 18.84 -0.85 -2.99
N ASP A 104 19.46 -1.47 -3.99
CA ASP A 104 19.65 -2.92 -4.06
C ASP A 104 20.90 -3.21 -4.90
N THR A 105 21.30 -4.46 -4.97
CA THR A 105 22.23 -4.97 -5.98
C THR A 105 21.59 -4.95 -7.39
N PRO A 106 22.38 -4.98 -8.48
CA PRO A 106 21.84 -4.98 -9.85
C PRO A 106 20.85 -6.12 -10.13
N ASP A 107 21.04 -7.29 -9.52
CA ASP A 107 20.14 -8.44 -9.65
C ASP A 107 19.05 -8.49 -8.58
N GLN A 108 18.96 -7.45 -7.74
CA GLN A 108 18.01 -7.26 -6.66
C GLN A 108 18.03 -8.36 -5.58
N ALA A 109 19.23 -8.75 -5.15
CA ALA A 109 19.48 -9.73 -4.10
C ALA A 109 18.85 -9.35 -2.74
N LEU A 110 18.77 -8.07 -2.36
CA LEU A 110 18.11 -7.67 -1.10
C LEU A 110 16.61 -7.93 -1.18
N TRP A 111 15.97 -7.53 -2.29
CA TRP A 111 14.55 -7.82 -2.51
C TRP A 111 14.26 -9.31 -2.47
N LYS A 112 15.07 -10.13 -3.15
CA LYS A 112 14.94 -11.61 -3.14
C LYS A 112 15.08 -12.20 -1.73
N LYS A 113 15.79 -11.51 -0.84
CA LYS A 113 15.94 -11.86 0.58
C LYS A 113 14.88 -11.21 1.48
N GLY A 114 13.88 -10.53 0.90
CA GLY A 114 12.78 -9.92 1.64
C GLY A 114 13.07 -8.54 2.21
N TYR A 115 14.13 -7.85 1.76
CA TYR A 115 14.48 -6.52 2.24
C TYR A 115 14.44 -5.46 1.14
N LEU A 116 14.13 -4.23 1.56
CA LEU A 116 14.19 -3.06 0.71
C LEU A 116 14.82 -1.89 1.49
N ILE A 117 15.84 -1.27 0.92
CA ILE A 117 16.43 -0.05 1.46
C ILE A 117 15.93 1.13 0.64
N ARG A 118 15.47 2.18 1.32
CA ARG A 118 15.04 3.43 0.70
C ARG A 118 15.69 4.63 1.38
N ILE A 119 16.24 5.56 0.61
CA ILE A 119 16.56 6.91 1.07
C ILE A 119 15.47 7.86 0.57
N THR A 120 14.93 8.69 1.46
CA THR A 120 14.06 9.81 1.09
C THR A 120 14.78 11.13 1.39
N THR A 121 14.95 11.96 0.37
CA THR A 121 15.56 13.29 0.51
C THR A 121 14.51 14.36 0.23
N LYS A 122 14.38 15.33 1.14
CA LYS A 122 13.45 16.45 0.99
C LYS A 122 14.09 17.56 0.19
N TYR A 123 13.26 18.33 -0.49
CA TYR A 123 13.68 19.53 -1.20
C TYR A 123 13.04 20.77 -0.58
N LYS A 124 13.86 21.79 -0.37
CA LYS A 124 13.43 23.10 0.13
C LYS A 124 13.92 24.18 -0.82
N ALA A 125 12.99 24.98 -1.33
CA ALA A 125 13.29 26.02 -2.34
C ALA A 125 14.08 25.48 -3.56
N GLY A 126 13.71 24.28 -4.03
CA GLY A 126 14.35 23.64 -5.20
C GLY A 126 15.70 22.96 -4.90
N MET A 127 16.21 23.04 -3.68
CA MET A 127 17.48 22.42 -3.30
C MET A 127 17.23 21.17 -2.43
N ALA A 128 17.94 20.09 -2.74
CA ALA A 128 17.96 18.90 -1.90
C ALA A 128 18.57 19.22 -0.53
N GLU A 129 17.94 18.76 0.54
CA GLU A 129 18.52 18.81 1.87
C GLU A 129 19.73 17.87 1.98
N ASP A 130 20.68 18.22 2.83
CA ASP A 130 21.87 17.42 3.15
C ASP A 130 21.52 16.16 3.95
N LYS A 131 20.39 16.19 4.68
CA LYS A 131 19.85 15.06 5.44
C LYS A 131 18.88 14.23 4.61
N GLY A 132 18.99 12.91 4.78
CA GLY A 132 18.06 11.93 4.24
C GLY A 132 17.45 11.05 5.33
N LYS A 133 16.20 10.60 5.12
CA LYS A 133 15.58 9.53 5.93
C LYS A 133 15.86 8.21 5.24
N VAL A 134 16.67 7.35 5.88
CA VAL A 134 16.84 5.96 5.48
C VAL A 134 15.70 5.16 6.08
N THR A 135 15.08 4.29 5.29
CA THR A 135 14.11 3.29 5.72
C THR A 135 14.55 1.93 5.21
N VAL A 136 14.68 0.95 6.09
CA VAL A 136 14.85 -0.46 5.76
C VAL A 136 13.53 -1.16 6.03
N LYS A 137 13.00 -1.88 5.05
CA LYS A 137 11.75 -2.63 5.17
C LYS A 137 11.98 -4.13 5.03
N ALA A 138 11.35 -4.92 5.89
CA ALA A 138 11.09 -6.33 5.70
C ALA A 138 9.74 -6.49 4.98
N ILE A 139 9.77 -7.17 3.85
CA ILE A 139 8.67 -7.31 2.89
C ILE A 139 8.49 -8.77 2.45
N PHE A 140 8.73 -9.72 3.35
CA PHE A 140 8.60 -11.14 3.05
C PHE A 140 7.15 -11.49 2.70
N GLU A 141 6.99 -12.44 1.78
CA GLU A 141 5.67 -13.03 1.48
C GLU A 141 5.13 -13.82 2.68
N ASP A 142 6.04 -14.37 3.47
CA ASP A 142 5.77 -15.09 4.72
C ASP A 142 5.60 -14.09 5.86
N LEU A 143 4.39 -14.07 6.45
CA LEU A 143 4.04 -13.19 7.56
C LEU A 143 4.93 -13.40 8.79
N ASP A 144 5.22 -14.66 9.15
CA ASP A 144 6.00 -14.97 10.35
C ASP A 144 7.43 -14.47 10.21
N LYS A 145 8.01 -14.57 9.00
CA LYS A 145 9.32 -13.98 8.70
C LYS A 145 9.30 -12.44 8.77
N THR A 146 8.23 -11.80 8.26
CA THR A 146 8.12 -10.34 8.34
C THR A 146 8.03 -9.84 9.77
N LEU A 147 7.20 -10.48 10.61
CA LEU A 147 7.04 -10.08 12.02
C LEU A 147 8.32 -10.33 12.83
N ALA A 148 9.02 -11.44 12.55
CA ALA A 148 10.26 -11.81 13.22
C ALA A 148 11.47 -10.94 12.84
N ALA A 149 11.40 -10.12 11.78
CA ALA A 149 12.51 -9.26 11.37
C ALA A 149 12.86 -8.25 12.48
N PRO A 150 14.10 -8.26 13.04
CA PRO A 150 14.47 -7.37 14.15
C PRO A 150 14.43 -5.88 13.81
N LEU A 151 14.94 -5.50 12.62
CA LEU A 151 15.04 -4.12 12.12
C LEU A 151 15.54 -3.10 13.16
N THR A 152 16.54 -3.49 13.95
CA THR A 152 17.08 -2.67 15.04
C THR A 152 18.08 -1.64 14.53
N VAL A 153 17.73 -0.36 14.68
CA VAL A 153 18.64 0.77 14.41
C VAL A 153 19.65 0.90 15.55
N VAL A 154 20.93 1.06 15.22
CA VAL A 154 22.02 1.25 16.20
C VAL A 154 22.79 2.55 15.97
N GLY A 155 23.36 3.10 17.05
CA GLY A 155 24.22 4.29 17.01
C GLY A 155 23.48 5.62 16.76
N ILE A 156 22.18 5.59 16.47
CA ILE A 156 21.34 6.77 16.27
C ILE A 156 19.90 6.46 16.66
N LYS A 157 19.07 7.50 16.87
CA LYS A 157 17.64 7.34 17.09
C LYS A 157 16.98 6.72 15.86
N GLY A 158 16.32 5.59 16.07
CA GLY A 158 15.46 4.93 15.10
C GLY A 158 13.98 5.10 15.40
N GLU A 159 13.16 4.84 14.39
CA GLU A 159 11.70 4.69 14.44
C GLU A 159 11.35 3.35 13.81
N SER A 160 10.40 2.61 14.36
CA SER A 160 9.90 1.36 13.79
C SER A 160 8.41 1.45 13.51
N GLU A 161 7.97 0.82 12.43
CA GLU A 161 6.56 0.69 12.05
C GLU A 161 6.29 -0.75 11.61
N CYS A 162 5.08 -1.24 11.84
CA CYS A 162 4.60 -2.51 11.28
C CYS A 162 3.15 -2.31 10.88
N GLN A 163 2.86 -2.42 9.58
CA GLN A 163 1.58 -2.01 9.02
C GLN A 163 1.05 -3.03 8.02
N ASP A 164 -0.26 -3.24 8.02
CA ASP A 164 -0.97 -3.95 6.96
C ASP A 164 -1.24 -3.00 5.79
N ASN A 165 -0.69 -3.32 4.63
CA ASN A 165 -0.84 -2.55 3.41
C ASN A 165 -1.93 -3.19 2.54
N VAL A 166 -3.00 -2.44 2.28
CA VAL A 166 -4.19 -2.94 1.61
C VAL A 166 -4.30 -2.35 0.21
N GLY A 167 -4.44 -3.24 -0.78
CA GLY A 167 -4.72 -2.89 -2.16
C GLY A 167 -5.66 -3.89 -2.81
N MET A 168 -5.93 -3.71 -4.10
CA MET A 168 -6.63 -4.73 -4.86
C MET A 168 -5.66 -5.78 -5.35
N ALA A 169 -6.09 -7.03 -5.32
CA ALA A 169 -5.48 -8.13 -6.02
C ALA A 169 -6.15 -8.34 -7.39
N ALA A 170 -5.53 -9.20 -8.22
CA ALA A 170 -6.17 -9.70 -9.42
C ALA A 170 -7.55 -10.31 -9.09
N GLY A 171 -8.55 -10.06 -9.95
CA GLY A 171 -9.92 -10.52 -9.72
C GLY A 171 -10.78 -9.58 -8.87
N GLY A 172 -10.31 -8.37 -8.55
CA GLY A 172 -11.15 -7.34 -7.95
C GLY A 172 -11.48 -7.57 -6.47
N THR A 173 -10.61 -8.28 -5.74
CA THR A 173 -10.75 -8.49 -4.30
C THR A 173 -9.66 -7.73 -3.52
N LEU A 174 -9.98 -7.31 -2.29
CA LEU A 174 -8.98 -6.73 -1.40
C LEU A 174 -7.98 -7.81 -0.93
N LYS A 175 -6.70 -7.45 -0.97
CA LYS A 175 -5.58 -8.23 -0.40
C LYS A 175 -4.71 -7.29 0.43
N GLY A 176 -4.34 -7.80 1.61
CA GLY A 176 -3.40 -7.15 2.52
C GLY A 176 -2.05 -7.84 2.47
N TYR A 177 -1.00 -7.11 2.81
CA TYR A 177 0.30 -7.67 3.09
C TYR A 177 0.98 -6.83 4.18
N VAL A 178 1.57 -7.50 5.16
CA VAL A 178 2.28 -6.83 6.26
C VAL A 178 3.66 -6.43 5.78
N GLU A 179 4.06 -5.19 6.09
CA GLU A 179 5.44 -4.74 6.01
C GLU A 179 5.88 -4.28 7.39
N LYS A 180 7.12 -4.62 7.75
CA LYS A 180 7.80 -4.04 8.93
C LYS A 180 8.89 -3.11 8.44
N GLY A 181 9.03 -1.95 9.04
CA GLY A 181 9.98 -0.92 8.65
C GLY A 181 10.73 -0.38 9.85
N ALA A 182 12.00 -0.03 9.64
CA ALA A 182 12.74 0.81 10.56
C ALA A 182 13.39 1.97 9.80
N SER A 183 13.38 3.15 10.40
CA SER A 183 13.90 4.36 9.78
C SER A 183 14.78 5.16 10.72
N PHE A 184 15.71 5.90 10.12
CA PHE A 184 16.61 6.82 10.83
C PHE A 184 17.04 7.96 9.88
N SER A 185 17.46 9.08 10.44
CA SER A 185 17.91 10.25 9.66
C SER A 185 19.44 10.38 9.72
N VAL A 186 20.08 10.59 8.58
CA VAL A 186 21.54 10.77 8.47
C VAL A 186 21.86 11.93 7.57
N THR A 187 23.07 12.50 7.70
CA THR A 187 23.65 13.31 6.65
C THR A 187 24.02 12.39 5.49
N LEU A 188 23.63 12.72 4.26
CA LEU A 188 23.79 11.85 3.10
C LEU A 188 25.26 11.52 2.80
N SER A 189 26.19 12.44 3.10
CA SER A 189 27.64 12.20 2.98
C SER A 189 28.15 11.09 3.90
N ASP A 190 27.46 10.81 5.00
CA ASP A 190 27.87 9.79 5.98
C ASP A 190 27.59 8.36 5.49
N LEU A 191 26.77 8.20 4.45
CA LEU A 191 26.50 6.92 3.77
C LEU A 191 27.62 6.49 2.82
N GLY A 192 28.74 7.23 2.80
CA GLY A 192 29.98 6.80 2.19
C GLY A 192 29.84 6.45 0.71
N LYS A 193 30.09 5.19 0.37
CA LYS A 193 30.13 4.70 -1.02
C LYS A 193 28.83 3.99 -1.44
N MET A 194 27.77 4.07 -0.62
CA MET A 194 26.51 3.37 -0.83
C MET A 194 26.69 1.84 -0.96
N THR A 195 27.53 1.27 -0.10
CA THR A 195 27.71 -0.17 0.05
C THR A 195 26.75 -0.73 1.09
N LEU A 196 26.55 -2.05 1.09
CA LEU A 196 25.78 -2.72 2.13
C LEU A 196 26.30 -2.40 3.54
N GLY A 197 27.62 -2.29 3.71
CA GLY A 197 28.31 -1.91 4.93
C GLY A 197 27.96 -0.52 5.44
N ASP A 198 27.78 0.45 4.52
CA ASP A 198 27.42 1.82 4.88
C ASP A 198 26.03 1.88 5.55
N PHE A 199 25.07 1.06 5.09
CA PHE A 199 23.77 0.89 5.74
C PHE A 199 23.83 -0.05 6.95
N GLY A 200 24.63 -1.11 6.86
CA GLY A 200 24.83 -2.12 7.90
C GLY A 200 25.41 -1.55 9.20
N LYS A 201 26.16 -0.44 9.13
CA LYS A 201 26.60 0.34 10.29
C LYS A 201 25.44 0.76 11.20
N TYR A 202 24.29 1.09 10.61
CA TYR A 202 23.09 1.54 11.34
C TYR A 202 22.05 0.43 11.47
N MET A 203 22.08 -0.56 10.58
CA MET A 203 21.16 -1.70 10.56
C MET A 203 21.94 -3.01 10.43
N PRO A 204 22.53 -3.54 11.53
CA PRO A 204 23.47 -4.67 11.47
C PRO A 204 22.90 -5.94 10.86
N GLU A 205 21.57 -6.13 10.94
CA GLU A 205 20.84 -7.22 10.31
C GLU A 205 21.13 -7.35 8.80
N LEU A 206 21.35 -6.23 8.09
CA LEU A 206 21.66 -6.27 6.66
C LEU A 206 22.95 -7.05 6.35
N LEU A 207 23.89 -7.11 7.30
CA LEU A 207 25.17 -7.82 7.15
C LEU A 207 25.06 -9.33 7.40
N THR A 208 23.91 -9.80 7.92
CA THR A 208 23.67 -11.24 8.13
C THR A 208 23.06 -11.91 6.89
N LEU A 209 22.73 -11.13 5.86
CA LEU A 209 22.06 -11.59 4.64
C LEU A 209 22.97 -12.43 3.71
N GLY A 210 24.23 -12.65 4.08
CA GLY A 210 25.19 -13.44 3.30
C GLY A 210 25.74 -12.70 2.07
N LEU A 211 25.68 -11.36 2.09
CA LEU A 211 26.33 -10.50 1.09
C LEU A 211 27.54 -9.82 1.75
N PRO A 212 28.68 -9.66 1.05
CA PRO A 212 29.83 -8.92 1.55
C PRO A 212 29.48 -7.47 1.92
N ALA A 213 30.09 -6.93 2.98
CA ALA A 213 29.84 -5.56 3.41
C ALA A 213 30.23 -4.52 2.34
N ASP A 214 31.23 -4.79 1.52
CA ASP A 214 31.64 -3.91 0.41
C ASP A 214 30.79 -4.05 -0.85
N THR A 215 29.71 -4.86 -0.81
CA THR A 215 28.74 -4.98 -1.91
C THR A 215 28.18 -3.61 -2.25
N LYS A 216 28.46 -3.13 -3.47
CA LYS A 216 27.90 -1.87 -3.97
C LYS A 216 26.41 -2.01 -4.24
N LEU A 217 25.63 -1.06 -3.74
CA LEU A 217 24.21 -0.94 -4.06
C LEU A 217 24.01 0.08 -5.18
N VAL A 218 23.13 -0.23 -6.11
CA VAL A 218 22.67 0.68 -7.16
C VAL A 218 21.41 1.40 -6.69
N SER A 219 21.32 2.69 -7.02
CA SER A 219 20.17 3.52 -6.71
C SER A 219 19.19 3.56 -7.87
N ASN A 220 17.94 3.16 -7.60
CA ASN A 220 16.81 3.44 -8.48
C ASN A 220 16.07 4.64 -7.92
N LYS A 221 16.18 5.78 -8.61
CA LYS A 221 15.67 7.07 -8.14
C LYS A 221 14.33 7.43 -8.78
N ALA A 222 13.36 7.77 -7.95
CA ALA A 222 12.13 8.43 -8.34
C ALA A 222 12.08 9.85 -7.76
N TYR A 223 11.73 10.81 -8.60
CA TYR A 223 11.34 12.15 -8.20
C TYR A 223 9.86 12.12 -7.83
N SER A 224 9.53 12.62 -6.66
CA SER A 224 8.25 12.39 -6.01
C SER A 224 7.61 13.70 -5.60
N TYR A 225 6.42 13.96 -6.14
CA TYR A 225 5.59 15.12 -5.82
C TYR A 225 4.43 14.65 -4.95
N ARG A 226 4.22 15.26 -3.79
CA ARG A 226 3.22 14.83 -2.81
C ARG A 226 2.36 15.98 -2.34
N ALA A 227 1.06 15.72 -2.16
CA ALA A 227 0.14 16.59 -1.43
C ALA A 227 -0.53 15.79 -0.30
N ARG A 228 -0.88 16.47 0.80
CA ARG A 228 -1.58 15.88 1.95
C ARG A 228 -2.83 16.69 2.26
N PRO A 229 -3.90 16.52 1.47
CA PRO A 229 -5.02 17.46 1.41
C PRO A 229 -5.90 17.50 2.65
N GLY A 230 -5.97 16.41 3.40
CA GLY A 230 -7.07 16.25 4.34
C GLY A 230 -7.10 14.88 4.98
N PHE A 231 -8.29 14.50 5.42
CA PHE A 231 -8.54 13.29 6.17
C PHE A 231 -9.83 12.64 5.71
N ILE A 232 -9.88 11.31 5.83
CA ILE A 232 -11.12 10.54 5.81
C ILE A 232 -11.49 10.25 7.27
N VAL A 233 -12.70 10.58 7.67
CA VAL A 233 -13.16 10.32 9.05
C VAL A 233 -13.79 8.93 9.08
N LEU A 234 -13.12 7.99 9.74
CA LEU A 234 -13.62 6.65 10.02
C LEU A 234 -14.09 6.58 11.49
N PRO A 235 -15.11 5.76 11.82
CA PRO A 235 -15.60 5.64 13.18
C PRO A 235 -14.53 5.04 14.10
N GLY A 236 -14.47 5.51 15.35
CA GLY A 236 -13.64 4.95 16.42
C GLY A 236 -12.12 5.07 16.28
N THR A 237 -11.64 5.94 15.38
CA THR A 237 -10.23 6.32 15.25
C THR A 237 -10.11 7.82 15.00
N GLU A 238 -8.92 8.37 15.24
CA GLU A 238 -8.58 9.71 14.77
C GLU A 238 -8.72 9.82 13.24
N PRO A 239 -9.01 11.03 12.69
CA PRO A 239 -9.14 11.23 11.25
C PRO A 239 -7.95 10.68 10.46
N CYS A 240 -8.25 9.82 9.48
CA CYS A 240 -7.26 9.10 8.70
C CYS A 240 -6.62 10.01 7.65
N GLY A 241 -5.35 10.35 7.83
CA GLY A 241 -4.63 11.27 6.95
C GLY A 241 -4.53 10.76 5.51
N VAL A 242 -4.85 11.64 4.55
CA VAL A 242 -4.73 11.35 3.11
C VAL A 242 -3.36 11.81 2.58
N SER A 243 -2.78 10.99 1.71
CA SER A 243 -1.61 11.32 0.89
C SER A 243 -1.93 11.06 -0.58
N MET A 244 -1.62 12.02 -1.44
CA MET A 244 -1.59 11.82 -2.89
C MET A 244 -0.16 12.05 -3.38
N GLU A 245 0.37 11.14 -4.18
CA GLU A 245 1.75 11.22 -4.63
C GLU A 245 1.92 10.78 -6.08
N GLY A 246 2.76 11.50 -6.83
CA GLY A 246 3.09 11.23 -8.23
C GLY A 246 4.59 11.06 -8.41
N TRP A 247 5.01 10.05 -9.18
CA TRP A 247 6.42 9.73 -9.43
C TRP A 247 6.84 9.94 -10.89
N THR A 248 8.05 10.48 -11.09
CA THR A 248 8.73 10.59 -12.39
C THR A 248 10.19 10.14 -12.26
N ASN A 249 10.77 9.66 -13.37
CA ASN A 249 12.17 9.21 -13.43
C ASN A 249 13.17 10.36 -13.51
N LYS A 250 12.70 11.57 -13.86
CA LYS A 250 13.50 12.78 -13.97
C LYS A 250 12.77 13.95 -13.35
N GLU A 251 13.52 14.91 -12.82
CA GLU A 251 12.95 16.17 -12.34
C GLU A 251 12.09 16.80 -13.42
N ASP A 252 10.87 17.19 -13.04
CA ASP A 252 9.85 17.77 -13.90
C ASP A 252 9.51 16.94 -15.16
N GLY A 253 9.82 15.65 -15.13
CA GLY A 253 9.45 14.70 -16.17
C GLY A 253 7.98 14.29 -16.12
N PRO A 254 7.52 13.56 -17.16
CA PRO A 254 6.18 13.00 -17.17
C PRO A 254 6.02 12.03 -15.99
N ILE A 255 4.93 12.20 -15.24
CA ILE A 255 4.57 11.31 -14.16
C ILE A 255 4.19 9.94 -14.76
N PHE A 256 4.84 8.88 -14.29
CA PHE A 256 4.57 7.52 -14.73
C PHE A 256 3.64 6.76 -13.78
N LEU A 257 3.40 7.28 -12.57
CA LEU A 257 2.53 6.66 -11.59
C LEU A 257 2.02 7.68 -10.58
N TYR A 258 0.72 7.64 -10.28
CA TYR A 258 0.13 8.32 -9.13
C TYR A 258 -0.40 7.29 -8.14
N ASP A 259 -0.56 7.70 -6.88
CA ASP A 259 -1.43 7.02 -5.93
C ASP A 259 -2.24 7.99 -5.06
N PHE A 260 -3.26 7.41 -4.46
CA PHE A 260 -4.01 7.96 -3.34
C PHE A 260 -3.91 6.94 -2.19
N SER A 261 -3.47 7.38 -1.02
CA SER A 261 -3.45 6.54 0.18
C SER A 261 -4.08 7.22 1.39
N TYR A 262 -4.62 6.40 2.27
CA TYR A 262 -5.15 6.79 3.57
C TYR A 262 -5.02 5.62 4.54
N GLY A 263 -5.02 5.92 5.83
CA GLY A 263 -4.89 4.90 6.85
C GLY A 263 -4.93 5.47 8.25
N TYR A 264 -4.80 4.56 9.20
CA TYR A 264 -4.70 4.83 10.62
C TYR A 264 -3.51 4.08 11.19
N GLU A 265 -3.02 4.61 12.31
CA GLU A 265 -1.92 4.09 13.11
C GLU A 265 -2.47 3.80 14.52
N ASP A 266 -1.70 3.09 15.35
CA ASP A 266 -2.01 2.80 16.76
C ASP A 266 -3.32 2.02 17.00
N LEU A 267 -3.76 1.25 16.00
CA LEU A 267 -4.90 0.33 16.09
C LEU A 267 -4.51 -1.03 15.51
N THR A 268 -4.66 -2.10 16.31
CA THR A 268 -4.37 -3.46 15.85
C THR A 268 -5.53 -4.04 15.03
N LEU A 269 -5.26 -5.11 14.26
CA LEU A 269 -6.28 -5.80 13.44
C LEU A 269 -7.39 -6.51 14.25
N TYR A 270 -7.18 -6.72 15.55
CA TYR A 270 -8.16 -7.34 16.44
C TYR A 270 -9.10 -6.35 17.11
N GLU A 271 -8.77 -5.06 17.03
CA GLU A 271 -9.51 -3.99 17.67
C GLU A 271 -10.44 -3.29 16.67
N ASN A 272 -11.52 -2.70 17.17
CA ASN A 272 -12.38 -1.80 16.41
C ASN A 272 -12.74 -2.27 14.97
N ALA A 273 -13.55 -3.34 14.92
CA ALA A 273 -14.07 -3.92 13.70
C ALA A 273 -14.72 -2.89 12.75
N GLU A 274 -15.38 -1.86 13.29
CA GLU A 274 -16.07 -0.84 12.51
C GLU A 274 -15.08 0.02 11.71
N THR A 275 -13.96 0.45 12.32
CA THR A 275 -12.90 1.17 11.61
C THR A 275 -12.34 0.37 10.44
N HIS A 276 -12.07 -0.93 10.65
CA HIS A 276 -11.55 -1.80 9.60
C HIS A 276 -12.55 -1.98 8.46
N GLN A 277 -13.81 -2.24 8.79
CA GLN A 277 -14.87 -2.43 7.81
C GLN A 277 -15.13 -1.15 7.01
N GLU A 278 -15.20 0.01 7.65
CA GLU A 278 -15.43 1.29 6.96
C GLU A 278 -14.21 1.72 6.13
N GLY A 279 -12.99 1.42 6.59
CA GLY A 279 -11.78 1.57 5.80
C GLY A 279 -11.84 0.75 4.51
N GLU A 280 -12.21 -0.52 4.58
CA GLU A 280 -12.40 -1.37 3.40
C GLU A 280 -13.58 -0.93 2.52
N ARG A 281 -14.67 -0.43 3.13
CA ARG A 281 -15.84 0.09 2.41
C ARG A 281 -15.47 1.33 1.59
N PHE A 282 -14.64 2.23 2.13
CA PHE A 282 -14.17 3.39 1.38
C PHE A 282 -13.38 2.95 0.15
N MET A 283 -12.43 2.03 0.34
CA MET A 283 -11.62 1.48 -0.74
C MET A 283 -12.48 0.85 -1.84
N THR A 284 -13.48 0.05 -1.47
CA THR A 284 -14.29 -0.72 -2.42
C THR A 284 -15.42 0.06 -3.07
N LYS A 285 -16.08 0.97 -2.36
CA LYS A 285 -17.21 1.76 -2.88
C LYS A 285 -16.76 3.06 -3.56
N VAL A 286 -15.77 3.74 -2.99
CA VAL A 286 -15.29 5.04 -3.50
C VAL A 286 -14.18 4.83 -4.52
N LEU A 287 -13.04 4.27 -4.11
CA LEU A 287 -11.84 4.22 -4.95
C LEU A 287 -11.96 3.17 -6.08
N PHE A 288 -12.38 1.94 -5.77
CA PHE A 288 -12.58 0.86 -6.74
C PHE A 288 -14.02 0.65 -7.19
N GLY A 289 -14.94 1.47 -6.70
CA GLY A 289 -16.31 1.54 -7.20
C GLY A 289 -16.45 2.72 -8.15
N GLU A 290 -16.89 3.86 -7.61
CA GLU A 290 -17.14 5.10 -8.37
C GLU A 290 -15.92 5.58 -9.17
N LEU A 291 -14.72 5.50 -8.59
CA LEU A 291 -13.48 6.04 -9.18
C LEU A 291 -12.63 4.98 -9.89
N SER A 292 -13.15 3.77 -10.10
CA SER A 292 -12.42 2.65 -10.71
C SER A 292 -11.82 2.98 -12.08
N GLY A 293 -12.46 3.86 -12.85
CA GLY A 293 -11.95 4.32 -14.16
C GLY A 293 -10.64 5.12 -14.12
N LEU A 294 -10.16 5.50 -12.93
CA LEU A 294 -8.86 6.13 -12.71
C LEU A 294 -7.74 5.13 -12.42
N ALA A 295 -8.07 3.87 -12.10
CA ALA A 295 -7.12 2.89 -11.63
C ALA A 295 -6.03 2.62 -12.67
N LEU A 296 -4.80 2.40 -12.21
CA LEU A 296 -3.71 1.91 -13.04
C LEU A 296 -4.11 0.59 -13.73
N PRO A 297 -3.80 0.38 -15.03
CA PRO A 297 -3.91 -0.94 -15.64
C PRO A 297 -3.18 -1.99 -14.82
N ASP A 298 -3.77 -3.19 -14.73
CA ASP A 298 -3.24 -4.30 -13.95
C ASP A 298 -2.96 -3.96 -12.47
N ASN A 299 -3.68 -3.01 -11.86
CA ASN A 299 -3.45 -2.64 -10.45
C ASN A 299 -3.43 -3.84 -9.49
N GLY A 300 -4.23 -4.87 -9.80
CA GLY A 300 -4.27 -6.15 -9.08
C GLY A 300 -2.92 -6.91 -9.01
N LYS A 301 -1.98 -6.62 -9.91
CA LYS A 301 -0.63 -7.18 -9.95
C LYS A 301 0.29 -6.58 -8.89
N TRP A 302 -0.03 -5.39 -8.38
CA TRP A 302 0.88 -4.59 -7.56
C TRP A 302 0.43 -4.45 -6.10
N GLY A 303 -0.81 -4.83 -5.78
CA GLY A 303 -1.34 -4.78 -4.41
C GLY A 303 -1.34 -3.36 -3.83
N GLY A 304 -1.51 -2.33 -4.66
CA GLY A 304 -1.45 -0.93 -4.21
C GLY A 304 -0.03 -0.37 -4.02
N SER A 305 1.04 -1.15 -4.29
CA SER A 305 2.41 -0.73 -4.01
C SER A 305 3.10 -0.04 -5.20
N LYS A 306 3.37 1.26 -5.07
CA LYS A 306 4.14 2.01 -6.07
C LYS A 306 5.56 1.48 -6.27
N VAL A 307 6.21 1.02 -5.19
CA VAL A 307 7.58 0.47 -5.30
C VAL A 307 7.59 -0.86 -6.07
N ARG A 308 6.54 -1.68 -5.94
CA ARG A 308 6.43 -2.91 -6.74
C ARG A 308 6.28 -2.60 -8.22
N VAL A 309 5.53 -1.56 -8.61
CA VAL A 309 5.51 -1.08 -10.00
C VAL A 309 6.90 -0.63 -10.43
N PHE A 310 7.51 0.27 -9.66
CA PHE A 310 8.78 0.90 -10.00
C PHE A 310 9.96 -0.09 -10.12
N MET A 311 10.01 -1.07 -9.22
CA MET A 311 11.05 -2.10 -9.20
C MET A 311 10.68 -3.36 -10.03
N ASN A 312 9.51 -3.35 -10.68
CA ASN A 312 8.93 -4.47 -11.43
C ASN A 312 8.85 -5.78 -10.61
N ARG A 313 8.26 -5.69 -9.41
CA ARG A 313 8.12 -6.77 -8.43
C ARG A 313 6.67 -7.05 -8.09
N PRO A 314 5.92 -7.74 -8.98
CA PRO A 314 4.52 -8.05 -8.72
C PRO A 314 4.34 -8.78 -7.39
N ILE A 315 3.14 -8.67 -6.81
CA ILE A 315 2.75 -9.64 -5.79
C ILE A 315 2.69 -11.02 -6.44
N THR A 316 3.35 -11.99 -5.84
CA THR A 316 3.25 -13.39 -6.23
C THR A 316 1.91 -13.96 -5.75
N LYS A 317 1.43 -15.00 -6.43
CA LYS A 317 0.12 -15.60 -6.17
C LYS A 317 0.15 -16.39 -4.87
#